data_AF-A0A960STN4-F1
#
_entry.id   AF-A0A960STN4-F1
#
_cell.length_a   1.000
_cell.length_b   1.000
_cell.length_c   1.000
_cell.angle_alpha   90.00
_cell.angle_beta   90.00
_cell.angle_gamma   90.00
#
_symmetry.space_group_name_H-M   'P 1'
#
loop_
_entity.id
_entity.type
_entity.pdbx_description
1 polymer ?
#
loop_
_entity_poly.entity_id
_entity_poly.type
_entity_poly.pdbx_seq_one_letter_code
_entity_poly.pdbx_strand_id
1 'polypeptide(L)'
;MNTNGFGTIRLRVQPNGRPDSVPPVTRFTSPVDGTLFTTRDIEVMGTAFDPEPHASGVQEVLVRLNGGTPISAIGTTDWHVGLILRNGENTISVWGSDRAENISDPTTITVYFAPNDPPNDVFGTVLSPSSPFYLSDNDGMGTADTTNASKEYDEPLHGGNDGGRSVWWTFKAADNGVLSLDTEGSDFDTLLGLYLGDRVYHLTSVAQNDDATSTVRHSKISTAIQGGLEYRIAVDGYGGAFGNAVLNYAFATTNTYSVTITATAGGSTLPAPGRYDIVAGSTLTLTANPEATYVFSGWTGSLNLPADNPLSLVINGDLTIEAGFAVAAHSDDFETGDFSNLPWTFGGNQPWEITDAEAFGGTYAARSGPIGDNQTSAMLLSGNFRAGMGTFDVRVSTEGDWDF
;
A
#
# COMPACT_ATOMS: atom_id res chain seq x y z
N MET A 1 50.23 -6.92 -45.48
CA MET A 1 50.28 -7.98 -44.45
C MET A 1 51.73 -8.16 -44.05
N ASN A 2 52.03 -8.13 -42.75
CA ASN A 2 53.39 -8.31 -42.23
C ASN A 2 53.77 -9.80 -42.32
N THR A 3 54.72 -10.15 -43.18
CA THR A 3 55.16 -11.52 -43.45
C THR A 3 56.06 -12.10 -42.35
N ASN A 4 56.33 -11.34 -41.28
CA ASN A 4 57.28 -11.69 -40.21
C ASN A 4 56.60 -11.92 -38.85
N GLY A 5 55.28 -12.09 -38.81
CA GLY A 5 54.55 -12.40 -37.59
C GLY A 5 54.79 -13.84 -37.15
N PHE A 6 55.23 -14.05 -35.91
CA PHE A 6 55.28 -15.38 -35.32
C PHE A 6 53.87 -15.86 -34.97
N GLY A 7 53.40 -16.91 -35.64
CA GLY A 7 52.18 -17.65 -35.30
C GLY A 7 52.50 -18.92 -34.50
N THR A 8 51.53 -19.45 -33.78
CA THR A 8 51.69 -20.74 -33.10
C THR A 8 51.37 -21.88 -34.06
N ILE A 9 52.33 -22.78 -34.30
CA ILE A 9 52.07 -24.07 -34.96
C ILE A 9 51.76 -25.09 -33.88
N ARG A 10 50.54 -25.65 -33.90
CA ARG A 10 50.19 -26.83 -33.10
C ARG A 10 50.24 -28.05 -34.01
N LEU A 11 51.21 -28.93 -33.77
CA LEU A 11 51.38 -30.19 -34.50
C LEU A 11 50.87 -31.34 -33.63
N ARG A 12 49.83 -32.04 -34.11
CA ARG A 12 49.45 -33.35 -33.59
C ARG A 12 49.99 -34.41 -34.56
N VAL A 13 51.02 -35.14 -34.13
CA VAL A 13 51.60 -36.23 -34.92
C VAL A 13 51.14 -37.55 -34.31
N GLN A 14 50.30 -38.27 -35.04
CA GLN A 14 49.85 -39.61 -34.68
C GLN A 14 50.17 -40.58 -35.82
N PRO A 15 50.96 -41.64 -35.58
CA PRO A 15 51.18 -42.68 -36.60
C PRO A 15 49.84 -43.27 -37.06
N ASN A 16 49.57 -43.23 -38.37
CA ASN A 16 48.29 -43.63 -38.98
C ASN A 16 47.05 -42.85 -38.50
N GLY A 17 47.23 -41.63 -37.95
CA GLY A 17 46.12 -40.76 -37.56
C GLY A 17 45.26 -40.35 -38.76
N ARG A 18 43.94 -40.26 -38.56
CA ARG A 18 43.02 -39.67 -39.54
C ARG A 18 42.80 -38.20 -39.20
N PRO A 19 42.67 -37.31 -40.20
CA PRO A 19 42.26 -35.92 -39.97
C PRO A 19 40.91 -35.88 -39.26
N ASP A 20 40.76 -34.88 -38.40
CA ASP A 20 39.46 -34.56 -37.81
C ASP A 20 38.54 -33.98 -38.90
N SER A 21 37.32 -34.49 -38.95
CA SER A 21 36.29 -34.09 -39.93
C SER A 21 34.93 -33.92 -39.27
N VAL A 22 34.88 -33.99 -37.94
CA VAL A 22 33.64 -33.91 -37.17
C VAL A 22 33.56 -32.51 -36.56
N PRO A 23 32.55 -31.71 -36.91
CA PRO A 23 32.38 -30.41 -36.29
C PRO A 23 32.12 -30.49 -34.78
N PRO A 24 32.44 -29.42 -34.03
CA PRO A 24 32.10 -29.36 -32.61
C PRO A 24 30.58 -29.29 -32.40
N VAL A 25 30.12 -29.53 -31.18
CA VAL A 25 28.72 -29.41 -30.79
C VAL A 25 28.58 -28.28 -29.78
N THR A 26 27.72 -27.30 -30.08
CA THR A 26 27.37 -26.20 -29.17
C THR A 26 25.99 -26.41 -28.56
N ARG A 27 25.78 -25.92 -27.34
CA ARG A 27 24.50 -25.96 -26.63
C ARG A 27 24.31 -24.73 -25.76
N PHE A 28 23.10 -24.20 -25.71
CA PHE A 28 22.72 -23.19 -24.71
C PHE A 28 22.54 -23.85 -23.34
N THR A 29 23.00 -23.15 -22.30
CA THR A 29 22.65 -23.44 -20.91
C THR A 29 21.77 -22.35 -20.32
N SER A 30 21.88 -21.11 -20.82
CA SER A 30 21.00 -19.99 -20.49
C SER A 30 21.06 -18.93 -21.60
N PRO A 31 19.96 -18.23 -21.92
CA PRO A 31 18.60 -18.52 -21.51
C PRO A 31 18.01 -19.75 -22.23
N VAL A 32 16.84 -20.20 -21.77
CA VAL A 32 16.05 -21.21 -22.49
C VAL A 32 15.25 -20.57 -23.62
N ASP A 33 14.93 -21.36 -24.63
CA ASP A 33 14.06 -20.94 -25.73
C ASP A 33 12.70 -20.44 -25.20
N GLY A 34 12.24 -19.31 -25.73
CA GLY A 34 11.02 -18.63 -25.33
C GLY A 34 11.12 -17.70 -24.10
N THR A 35 12.30 -17.51 -23.50
CA THR A 35 12.46 -16.64 -22.32
C THR A 35 12.05 -15.19 -22.62
N LEU A 36 11.24 -14.59 -21.73
CA LEU A 36 10.90 -13.16 -21.75
C LEU A 36 11.80 -12.39 -20.77
N PHE A 37 12.40 -11.30 -21.27
CA PHE A 37 13.21 -10.37 -20.52
C PHE A 37 12.53 -9.00 -20.41
N THR A 38 12.73 -8.34 -19.27
CA THR A 38 12.37 -6.93 -19.05
C THR A 38 13.59 -6.00 -19.15
N THR A 39 14.79 -6.56 -19.31
CA THR A 39 16.05 -5.84 -19.56
C THR A 39 16.60 -6.22 -20.93
N ARG A 40 17.16 -5.25 -21.66
CA ARG A 40 17.75 -5.52 -22.98
C ARG A 40 19.15 -6.13 -22.91
N ASP A 41 19.90 -5.84 -21.85
CA ASP A 41 21.26 -6.33 -21.66
C ASP A 41 21.17 -7.70 -20.97
N ILE A 42 21.57 -8.74 -21.68
CA ILE A 42 21.51 -10.12 -21.19
C ILE A 42 22.86 -10.80 -21.34
N GLU A 43 23.11 -11.78 -20.48
CA GLU A 43 24.22 -12.71 -20.62
C GLU A 43 23.69 -14.05 -21.15
N VAL A 44 24.28 -14.50 -22.26
CA VAL A 44 23.98 -15.79 -22.89
C VAL A 44 25.13 -16.73 -22.61
N MET A 45 24.82 -17.95 -22.19
CA MET A 45 25.79 -18.94 -21.75
C MET A 45 25.52 -20.30 -22.40
N GLY A 46 26.56 -21.09 -22.53
CA GLY A 46 26.43 -22.45 -23.02
C GLY A 46 27.69 -23.28 -22.90
N THR A 47 27.62 -24.46 -23.50
CA THR A 47 28.75 -25.39 -23.59
C THR A 47 29.09 -25.71 -25.03
N ALA A 48 30.35 -26.05 -25.28
CA ALA A 48 30.83 -26.57 -26.54
C ALA A 48 31.83 -27.70 -26.30
N PHE A 49 31.75 -28.76 -27.10
CA PHE A 49 32.74 -29.83 -27.08
C PHE A 49 32.98 -30.36 -28.49
N ASP A 50 34.16 -30.93 -28.70
CA ASP A 50 34.54 -31.54 -29.96
C ASP A 50 34.43 -33.07 -29.86
N PRO A 51 33.56 -33.74 -30.63
CA PRO A 51 33.32 -35.17 -30.50
C PRO A 51 34.51 -36.07 -30.89
N GLU A 52 34.66 -37.19 -30.19
CA GLU A 52 35.56 -38.28 -30.60
C GLU A 52 34.93 -39.17 -31.69
N PRO A 53 35.72 -39.86 -32.54
CA PRO A 53 37.18 -39.95 -32.54
C PRO A 53 37.88 -38.82 -33.33
N HIS A 54 39.09 -38.46 -32.89
CA HIS A 54 40.05 -37.53 -33.55
C HIS A 54 39.89 -36.05 -33.21
N ALA A 55 39.07 -35.71 -32.21
CA ALA A 55 38.82 -34.34 -31.75
C ALA A 55 40.09 -33.48 -31.71
N SER A 56 40.10 -32.43 -32.53
CA SER A 56 41.14 -31.40 -32.60
C SER A 56 40.96 -30.31 -31.51
N GLY A 57 39.81 -30.32 -30.84
CA GLY A 57 39.37 -29.39 -29.81
C GLY A 57 38.70 -28.17 -30.40
N VAL A 58 37.73 -27.61 -29.66
CA VAL A 58 37.05 -26.36 -30.04
C VAL A 58 38.07 -25.22 -30.15
N GLN A 59 38.08 -24.55 -31.30
CA GLN A 59 38.91 -23.38 -31.57
C GLN A 59 38.19 -22.10 -31.15
N GLU A 60 36.92 -21.96 -31.53
CA GLU A 60 36.12 -20.76 -31.33
C GLU A 60 34.63 -21.11 -31.21
N VAL A 61 33.89 -20.30 -30.44
CA VAL A 61 32.43 -20.30 -30.41
C VAL A 61 31.96 -18.91 -30.85
N LEU A 62 31.12 -18.87 -31.88
CA LEU A 62 30.54 -17.65 -32.45
C LEU A 62 29.06 -17.59 -32.14
N VAL A 63 28.60 -16.41 -31.72
CA VAL A 63 27.19 -16.13 -31.41
C VAL A 63 26.69 -15.01 -32.31
N ARG A 64 25.45 -15.12 -32.77
CA ARG A 64 24.80 -14.16 -33.67
C ARG A 64 23.42 -13.78 -33.17
N LEU A 65 23.18 -12.48 -33.05
CA LEU A 65 21.89 -11.91 -32.69
C LEU A 65 21.18 -11.33 -33.93
N ASN A 66 19.92 -11.72 -34.16
CA ASN A 66 19.02 -11.14 -35.18
C ASN A 66 19.62 -11.03 -36.60
N GLY A 67 20.40 -12.03 -37.02
CA GLY A 67 21.08 -12.03 -38.32
C GLY A 67 22.23 -11.02 -38.46
N GLY A 68 22.61 -10.33 -37.37
CA GLY A 68 23.70 -9.35 -37.32
C GLY A 68 25.09 -9.96 -37.53
N THR A 69 26.16 -9.22 -37.25
CA THR A 69 27.52 -9.76 -37.35
C THR A 69 27.77 -10.76 -36.22
N PRO A 70 28.33 -11.96 -36.50
CA PRO A 70 28.72 -12.89 -35.45
C PRO A 70 29.79 -12.30 -34.55
N ILE A 71 29.73 -12.60 -33.25
CA ILE A 71 30.70 -12.19 -32.23
C ILE A 71 31.29 -13.41 -31.54
N SER A 72 32.57 -13.37 -31.22
CA SER A 72 33.25 -14.44 -30.48
C SER A 72 32.81 -14.44 -29.02
N ALA A 73 32.37 -15.60 -28.53
CA ALA A 73 32.08 -15.79 -27.12
C ALA A 73 33.36 -15.87 -26.29
N ILE A 74 33.24 -15.60 -24.99
CA ILE A 74 34.32 -15.77 -24.03
C ILE A 74 34.32 -17.22 -23.55
N GLY A 75 35.39 -17.95 -23.86
CA GLY A 75 35.53 -19.39 -23.56
C GLY A 75 35.19 -20.30 -24.74
N THR A 76 35.65 -21.54 -24.69
CA THR A 76 35.49 -22.54 -25.77
C THR A 76 34.93 -23.88 -25.30
N THR A 77 34.85 -24.10 -23.99
CA THR A 77 34.18 -25.27 -23.39
C THR A 77 32.94 -24.80 -22.66
N ASP A 78 33.09 -23.99 -21.63
CA ASP A 78 32.02 -23.17 -21.07
C ASP A 78 32.17 -21.78 -21.68
N TRP A 79 31.16 -21.33 -22.42
CA TRP A 79 31.21 -20.06 -23.13
C TRP A 79 30.11 -19.13 -22.65
N HIS A 80 30.36 -17.82 -22.70
CA HIS A 80 29.36 -16.80 -22.45
C HIS A 80 29.58 -15.55 -23.31
N VAL A 81 28.52 -14.77 -23.52
CA VAL A 81 28.56 -13.51 -24.25
C VAL A 81 27.46 -12.57 -23.81
N GLY A 82 27.78 -11.28 -23.66
CA GLY A 82 26.79 -10.23 -23.43
C GLY A 82 26.13 -9.79 -24.73
N LEU A 83 24.80 -9.73 -24.75
CA LEU A 83 23.99 -9.29 -25.89
C LEU A 83 23.07 -8.13 -25.50
N ILE A 84 22.77 -7.25 -26.46
CA ILE A 84 21.80 -6.17 -26.32
C ILE A 84 20.61 -6.46 -27.24
N LEU A 85 19.49 -6.86 -26.64
CA LEU A 85 18.26 -7.22 -27.33
C LEU A 85 17.54 -5.99 -27.92
N ARG A 86 16.74 -6.24 -28.96
CA ARG A 86 15.77 -5.27 -29.51
C ARG A 86 14.40 -5.57 -28.93
N ASN A 87 13.53 -4.56 -28.83
CA ASN A 87 12.17 -4.77 -28.33
C ASN A 87 11.43 -5.81 -29.20
N GLY A 88 10.69 -6.70 -28.55
CA GLY A 88 10.01 -7.84 -29.15
C GLY A 88 10.89 -9.08 -29.27
N GLU A 89 10.67 -9.83 -30.35
CA GLU A 89 11.32 -11.11 -30.63
C GLU A 89 12.79 -10.94 -31.04
N ASN A 90 13.66 -11.80 -30.51
CA ASN A 90 15.09 -11.85 -30.82
C ASN A 90 15.53 -13.30 -31.05
N THR A 91 16.21 -13.54 -32.17
CA THR A 91 16.80 -14.86 -32.49
C THR A 91 18.29 -14.86 -32.19
N ILE A 92 18.76 -15.83 -31.39
CA ILE A 92 20.17 -16.01 -31.01
C ILE A 92 20.64 -17.34 -31.59
N SER A 93 21.68 -17.31 -32.43
CA SER A 93 22.28 -18.50 -33.02
C SER A 93 23.72 -18.69 -32.54
N VAL A 94 24.12 -19.91 -32.23
CA VAL A 94 25.48 -20.27 -31.81
C VAL A 94 26.04 -21.44 -32.60
N TRP A 95 27.29 -21.33 -33.03
CA TRP A 95 28.04 -22.42 -33.65
C TRP A 95 29.50 -22.36 -33.22
N GLY A 96 30.17 -23.50 -33.22
CA GLY A 96 31.61 -23.62 -32.99
C GLY A 96 32.36 -24.00 -34.25
N SER A 97 33.66 -23.68 -34.26
CA SER A 97 34.65 -24.28 -35.14
C SER A 97 35.70 -25.02 -34.32
N ASP A 98 36.22 -26.12 -34.83
CA ASP A 98 37.36 -26.83 -34.24
C ASP A 98 38.70 -26.32 -34.81
N ARG A 99 39.82 -26.94 -34.42
CA ARG A 99 41.16 -26.57 -34.91
C ARG A 99 41.51 -27.21 -36.26
N ALA A 100 40.67 -28.09 -36.77
CA ALA A 100 40.75 -28.66 -38.11
C ALA A 100 39.88 -27.87 -39.12
N GLU A 101 39.29 -26.75 -38.70
CA GLU A 101 38.43 -25.85 -39.48
C GLU A 101 37.06 -26.47 -39.82
N ASN A 102 36.62 -27.51 -39.12
CA ASN A 102 35.25 -28.01 -39.22
C ASN A 102 34.31 -27.07 -38.47
N ILE A 103 33.18 -26.72 -39.11
CA ILE A 103 32.19 -25.78 -38.59
C ILE A 103 30.87 -26.50 -38.36
N SER A 104 30.30 -26.29 -37.18
CA SER A 104 29.02 -26.89 -36.78
C SER A 104 27.82 -26.15 -37.34
N ASP A 105 26.70 -26.88 -37.50
CA ASP A 105 25.42 -26.25 -37.78
C ASP A 105 25.01 -25.36 -36.60
N PRO A 106 24.44 -24.16 -36.87
CA PRO A 106 24.02 -23.27 -35.80
C PRO A 106 22.87 -23.86 -35.00
N THR A 107 23.00 -23.82 -33.68
CA THR A 107 21.87 -24.00 -32.76
C THR A 107 21.22 -22.65 -32.51
N THR A 108 19.90 -22.55 -32.63
CA THR A 108 19.16 -21.29 -32.49
C THR A 108 18.12 -21.38 -31.38
N ILE A 109 18.00 -20.29 -30.61
CA ILE A 109 16.88 -20.04 -29.70
C ILE A 109 16.25 -18.69 -30.04
N THR A 110 14.98 -18.53 -29.65
CA THR A 110 14.22 -17.30 -29.71
C THR A 110 13.96 -16.82 -28.28
N VAL A 111 14.23 -15.55 -28.00
CA VAL A 111 13.91 -14.89 -26.73
C VAL A 111 13.13 -13.61 -27.00
N TYR A 112 12.42 -13.13 -26.02
CA TYR A 112 11.61 -11.91 -26.12
C TYR A 112 12.16 -10.86 -25.16
N PHE A 113 12.20 -9.61 -25.57
CA PHE A 113 12.45 -8.48 -24.68
C PHE A 113 11.28 -7.53 -24.77
N ALA A 114 10.57 -7.33 -23.66
CA ALA A 114 9.54 -6.31 -23.54
C ALA A 114 9.89 -5.44 -22.33
N PRO A 115 10.28 -4.17 -22.50
CA PRO A 115 10.52 -3.31 -21.36
C PRO A 115 9.21 -3.11 -20.59
N ASN A 116 9.32 -2.93 -19.27
CA ASN A 116 8.21 -2.38 -18.51
C ASN A 116 7.92 -0.99 -19.08
N ASP A 117 6.70 -0.79 -19.58
CA ASP A 117 6.26 0.45 -20.20
C ASP A 117 4.95 0.88 -19.54
N PRO A 118 4.95 1.98 -18.77
CA PRO A 118 6.09 2.81 -18.42
C PRO A 118 7.11 2.11 -17.49
N PRO A 119 8.38 2.57 -17.42
CA PRO A 119 9.42 1.88 -16.62
C PRO A 119 9.18 1.85 -15.10
N ASN A 120 8.29 2.71 -14.61
CA ASN A 120 7.84 2.79 -13.22
C ASN A 120 6.41 2.25 -13.01
N ASP A 121 5.88 1.46 -13.94
CA ASP A 121 4.63 0.70 -13.77
C ASP A 121 4.72 -0.31 -12.62
N VAL A 122 5.78 -1.13 -12.63
CA VAL A 122 5.99 -2.18 -11.63
C VAL A 122 6.56 -1.57 -10.35
N PHE A 123 5.84 -1.65 -9.23
CA PHE A 123 6.23 -1.09 -7.93
C PHE A 123 7.67 -1.43 -7.52
N GLY A 124 8.11 -2.67 -7.80
CA GLY A 124 9.45 -3.14 -7.49
C GLY A 124 10.59 -2.35 -8.15
N THR A 125 10.35 -1.66 -9.28
CA THR A 125 11.39 -0.94 -10.04
C THR A 125 11.79 0.39 -9.40
N VAL A 126 10.98 0.91 -8.47
CA VAL A 126 11.23 2.21 -7.82
C VAL A 126 11.83 2.08 -6.43
N LEU A 127 12.05 0.85 -5.94
CA LEU A 127 12.57 0.60 -4.58
C LEU A 127 14.06 0.89 -4.44
N SER A 128 14.82 0.88 -5.54
CA SER A 128 16.27 1.09 -5.50
C SER A 128 16.62 2.58 -5.49
N PRO A 129 17.56 3.04 -4.64
CA PRO A 129 18.13 4.40 -4.70
C PRO A 129 18.83 4.74 -6.02
N SER A 130 19.12 3.74 -6.85
CA SER A 130 19.68 3.93 -8.20
C SER A 130 18.61 4.07 -9.30
N SER A 131 17.34 3.90 -8.95
CA SER A 131 16.21 4.08 -9.87
C SER A 131 16.11 5.55 -10.26
N PRO A 132 15.85 5.88 -11.55
CA PRO A 132 15.60 7.26 -11.97
C PRO A 132 14.30 7.84 -11.40
N PHE A 133 13.45 7.00 -10.79
CA PHE A 133 12.21 7.40 -10.11
C PHE A 133 12.39 7.53 -8.59
N TYR A 134 13.63 7.49 -8.11
CA TYR A 134 13.98 7.75 -6.72
C TYR A 134 14.32 9.23 -6.54
N LEU A 135 13.41 9.96 -5.91
CA LEU A 135 13.43 11.40 -5.71
C LEU A 135 14.12 11.74 -4.38
N SER A 136 15.23 12.47 -4.47
CA SER A 136 16.00 12.94 -3.30
C SER A 136 16.15 14.46 -3.22
N ASP A 137 15.79 15.17 -4.28
CA ASP A 137 15.81 16.63 -4.29
C ASP A 137 14.63 17.19 -3.50
N ASN A 138 14.74 18.45 -3.04
CA ASN A 138 13.66 19.08 -2.31
C ASN A 138 12.48 19.47 -3.21
N ASP A 139 12.68 19.64 -4.51
CA ASP A 139 11.61 19.89 -5.45
C ASP A 139 11.92 19.26 -6.81
N GLY A 140 10.88 19.18 -7.65
CA GLY A 140 11.02 18.73 -9.02
C GLY A 140 9.73 18.26 -9.64
N MET A 141 9.87 17.66 -10.82
CA MET A 141 8.77 17.16 -11.62
C MET A 141 9.15 15.81 -12.22
N GLY A 142 8.31 14.80 -12.00
CA GLY A 142 8.33 13.51 -12.66
C GLY A 142 7.25 13.43 -13.73
N THR A 143 7.49 12.64 -14.79
CA THR A 143 6.46 12.34 -15.80
C THR A 143 6.51 10.88 -16.22
N ALA A 144 5.36 10.30 -16.57
CA ALA A 144 5.25 8.94 -17.10
C ALA A 144 3.99 8.80 -17.97
N ASP A 145 4.06 8.08 -19.09
CA ASP A 145 2.89 7.75 -19.90
C ASP A 145 2.22 6.48 -19.35
N THR A 146 1.00 6.60 -18.81
CA THR A 146 0.29 5.50 -18.16
C THR A 146 -0.52 4.63 -19.13
N THR A 147 -0.42 4.87 -20.44
CA THR A 147 -1.20 4.14 -21.47
C THR A 147 -1.03 2.62 -21.39
N ASN A 148 0.18 2.13 -21.08
CA ASN A 148 0.50 0.71 -20.96
C ASN A 148 0.70 0.25 -19.50
N ALA A 149 0.54 1.15 -18.54
CA ALA A 149 0.60 0.82 -17.12
C ALA A 149 -0.53 -0.14 -16.72
N SER A 150 -0.30 -0.86 -15.63
CA SER A 150 -1.15 -1.91 -15.10
C SER A 150 -1.25 -1.81 -13.58
N LYS A 151 -2.39 -2.22 -13.04
CA LYS A 151 -2.55 -2.39 -11.60
C LYS A 151 -1.97 -3.73 -11.16
N GLU A 152 -1.08 -3.71 -10.19
CA GLU A 152 -0.52 -4.94 -9.62
C GLU A 152 -1.53 -5.66 -8.69
N TYR A 153 -1.35 -6.96 -8.52
CA TYR A 153 -2.19 -7.76 -7.63
C TYR A 153 -2.06 -7.27 -6.18
N ASP A 154 -3.21 -7.03 -5.52
CA ASP A 154 -3.33 -6.45 -4.18
C ASP A 154 -2.75 -5.04 -4.03
N GLU A 155 -2.61 -4.28 -5.12
CA GLU A 155 -2.30 -2.86 -5.06
C GLU A 155 -3.45 -2.05 -4.42
N PRO A 156 -3.17 -1.14 -3.45
CA PRO A 156 -4.20 -0.34 -2.80
C PRO A 156 -5.04 0.48 -3.78
N LEU A 157 -6.25 0.87 -3.36
CA LEU A 157 -7.00 1.93 -4.04
C LEU A 157 -6.32 3.28 -3.75
N HIS A 158 -5.94 4.00 -4.79
CA HIS A 158 -5.32 5.32 -4.67
C HIS A 158 -6.44 6.38 -4.65
N GLY A 159 -6.32 7.41 -3.82
CA GLY A 159 -7.42 8.38 -3.62
C GLY A 159 -8.73 7.77 -3.07
N GLY A 160 -8.73 6.50 -2.64
CA GLY A 160 -9.94 5.78 -2.24
C GLY A 160 -10.86 5.32 -3.38
N ASN A 161 -10.43 5.42 -4.65
CA ASN A 161 -11.23 5.08 -5.82
C ASN A 161 -10.59 3.96 -6.66
N ASP A 162 -11.41 3.37 -7.54
CA ASP A 162 -10.94 2.42 -8.55
C ASP A 162 -10.01 3.11 -9.56
N GLY A 163 -8.85 2.52 -9.77
CA GLY A 163 -7.89 2.90 -10.80
C GLY A 163 -7.59 1.73 -11.73
N GLY A 164 -6.37 1.61 -12.24
CA GLY A 164 -6.01 0.48 -13.10
C GLY A 164 -4.66 0.55 -13.80
N ARG A 165 -3.99 1.71 -13.75
CA ARG A 165 -2.83 2.07 -14.57
C ARG A 165 -1.88 2.93 -13.75
N SER A 166 -1.42 2.37 -12.64
CA SER A 166 -0.61 3.06 -11.65
C SER A 166 0.85 3.19 -12.11
N VAL A 167 1.49 4.27 -11.70
CA VAL A 167 2.92 4.50 -11.86
C VAL A 167 3.50 5.01 -10.56
N TRP A 168 4.73 4.62 -10.29
CA TRP A 168 5.33 4.76 -8.97
C TRP A 168 6.55 5.68 -8.95
N TRP A 169 6.78 6.31 -7.81
CA TRP A 169 8.04 6.96 -7.45
C TRP A 169 8.38 6.63 -5.99
N THR A 170 9.65 6.75 -5.64
CA THR A 170 10.08 6.75 -4.24
C THR A 170 10.57 8.14 -3.89
N PHE A 171 10.18 8.68 -2.74
CA PHE A 171 10.71 9.92 -2.20
C PHE A 171 11.38 9.70 -0.84
N LYS A 172 12.55 10.31 -0.62
CA LYS A 172 13.24 10.29 0.67
C LYS A 172 13.81 11.66 1.02
N ALA A 173 13.30 12.25 2.11
CA ALA A 173 13.91 13.42 2.72
C ALA A 173 14.95 13.02 3.78
N ALA A 174 15.98 13.85 3.97
CA ALA A 174 16.97 13.67 5.03
C ALA A 174 16.43 14.04 6.42
N ASP A 175 15.63 15.11 6.47
CA ASP A 175 15.10 15.69 7.71
C ASP A 175 13.56 15.59 7.74
N ASN A 176 12.98 15.87 8.90
CA ASN A 176 11.54 16.03 9.03
C ASN A 176 11.06 17.28 8.28
N GLY A 177 9.84 17.22 7.75
CA GLY A 177 9.27 18.36 7.05
C GLY A 177 7.89 18.13 6.48
N VAL A 178 7.47 19.01 5.59
CA VAL A 178 6.20 18.89 4.84
C VAL A 178 6.52 18.53 3.40
N LEU A 179 5.95 17.42 2.95
CA LEU A 179 5.94 17.02 1.55
C LEU A 179 4.62 17.47 0.91
N SER A 180 4.73 18.26 -0.15
CA SER A 180 3.62 18.63 -1.02
C SER A 180 3.79 17.93 -2.36
N LEU A 181 2.72 17.27 -2.80
CA LEU A 181 2.64 16.54 -4.06
C LEU A 181 1.39 17.02 -4.78
N ASP A 182 1.47 17.22 -6.09
CA ASP A 182 0.29 17.35 -6.94
C ASP A 182 0.55 16.78 -8.32
N THR A 183 -0.53 16.52 -9.03
CA THR A 183 -0.50 16.01 -10.41
C THR A 183 -0.95 17.07 -11.42
N GLU A 184 -0.78 18.36 -11.06
CA GLU A 184 -1.13 19.45 -11.97
C GLU A 184 -0.28 19.36 -13.24
N GLY A 185 -0.95 19.39 -14.40
CA GLY A 185 -0.32 19.20 -15.71
C GLY A 185 -0.59 17.83 -16.35
N SER A 186 -1.15 16.87 -15.60
CA SER A 186 -1.70 15.65 -16.18
C SER A 186 -2.85 15.94 -17.15
N ASP A 187 -2.96 15.14 -18.21
CA ASP A 187 -4.00 15.26 -19.24
C ASP A 187 -5.22 14.34 -19.00
N PHE A 188 -5.26 13.67 -17.85
CA PHE A 188 -6.36 12.82 -17.39
C PHE A 188 -6.72 13.10 -15.93
N ASP A 189 -7.79 12.45 -15.47
CA ASP A 189 -8.31 12.54 -14.11
C ASP A 189 -7.51 11.63 -13.18
N THR A 190 -6.74 12.20 -12.24
CA THR A 190 -5.70 11.47 -11.50
C THR A 190 -6.16 11.04 -10.12
N LEU A 191 -5.59 9.95 -9.64
CA LEU A 191 -5.58 9.51 -8.26
C LEU A 191 -4.14 9.59 -7.73
N LEU A 192 -3.96 10.03 -6.49
CA LEU A 192 -2.66 10.16 -5.85
C LEU A 192 -2.64 9.47 -4.50
N GLY A 193 -1.58 8.72 -4.23
CA GLY A 193 -1.35 8.07 -2.94
C GLY A 193 0.10 8.20 -2.48
N LEU A 194 0.27 8.35 -1.16
CA LEU A 194 1.55 8.37 -0.46
C LEU A 194 1.55 7.26 0.59
N TYR A 195 2.57 6.41 0.55
CA TYR A 195 2.63 5.20 1.38
C TYR A 195 3.99 5.00 2.03
N LEU A 196 3.99 4.23 3.12
CA LEU A 196 5.16 3.54 3.66
C LEU A 196 5.09 2.05 3.35
N GLY A 197 6.24 1.42 3.14
CA GLY A 197 6.37 -0.03 2.88
C GLY A 197 7.17 -0.33 1.62
N ASP A 198 7.62 -1.59 1.50
CA ASP A 198 8.46 -2.10 0.42
C ASP A 198 7.80 -3.25 -0.37
N ARG A 199 6.51 -3.48 -0.13
CA ARG A 199 5.70 -4.52 -0.78
C ARG A 199 4.34 -3.93 -1.16
N VAL A 200 3.99 -4.00 -2.45
CA VAL A 200 2.75 -3.41 -2.99
C VAL A 200 1.49 -3.89 -2.25
N TYR A 201 1.44 -5.17 -1.88
CA TYR A 201 0.33 -5.80 -1.14
C TYR A 201 0.33 -5.53 0.38
N HIS A 202 1.26 -4.72 0.90
CA HIS A 202 1.38 -4.44 2.33
C HIS A 202 1.87 -3.00 2.59
N LEU A 203 1.28 -2.05 1.88
CA LEU A 203 1.54 -0.62 2.05
C LEU A 203 0.69 -0.03 3.19
N THR A 204 1.31 0.84 4.00
CA THR A 204 0.60 1.70 4.96
C THR A 204 0.31 3.04 4.30
N SER A 205 -0.96 3.40 4.12
CA SER A 205 -1.34 4.73 3.61
C SER A 205 -0.94 5.83 4.59
N VAL A 206 -0.22 6.83 4.08
CA VAL A 206 0.12 8.07 4.80
C VAL A 206 -0.88 9.17 4.46
N ALA A 207 -1.13 9.37 3.17
CA ALA A 207 -2.11 10.32 2.65
C ALA A 207 -2.54 9.89 1.24
N GLN A 208 -3.76 10.26 0.85
CA GLN A 208 -4.29 9.98 -0.49
C GLN A 208 -5.24 11.11 -0.89
N ASN A 209 -5.37 11.36 -2.20
CA ASN A 209 -6.33 12.31 -2.74
C ASN A 209 -6.72 11.94 -4.19
N ASP A 210 -7.94 12.27 -4.57
CA ASP A 210 -8.49 12.14 -5.93
C ASP A 210 -8.47 13.52 -6.59
N ASP A 211 -9.33 14.42 -6.12
CA ASP A 211 -9.36 15.81 -6.59
C ASP A 211 -8.78 16.77 -5.55
N ALA A 212 -7.87 17.66 -5.99
CA ALA A 212 -7.32 18.73 -5.14
C ALA A 212 -8.41 19.71 -4.66
N THR A 213 -9.44 19.92 -5.48
CA THR A 213 -10.67 20.65 -5.16
C THR A 213 -11.82 20.07 -5.98
N SER A 214 -13.07 20.30 -5.60
CA SER A 214 -14.25 19.78 -6.32
C SER A 214 -14.44 20.31 -7.76
N THR A 215 -13.50 21.07 -8.31
CA THR A 215 -13.58 21.70 -9.64
C THR A 215 -12.41 21.36 -10.56
N VAL A 216 -11.39 20.66 -10.05
CA VAL A 216 -10.20 20.26 -10.80
C VAL A 216 -10.07 18.74 -10.70
N ARG A 217 -9.41 18.12 -11.70
CA ARG A 217 -9.23 16.67 -11.82
C ARG A 217 -7.80 16.18 -11.56
N HIS A 218 -6.95 17.09 -11.07
CA HIS A 218 -5.64 16.72 -10.57
C HIS A 218 -5.73 16.54 -9.07
N SER A 219 -4.96 15.61 -8.54
CA SER A 219 -4.86 15.33 -7.12
C SER A 219 -3.81 16.21 -6.45
N LYS A 220 -3.95 16.40 -5.14
CA LYS A 220 -2.95 17.08 -4.31
C LYS A 220 -2.90 16.50 -2.90
N ILE A 221 -1.69 16.28 -2.41
CA ILE A 221 -1.38 15.90 -1.03
C ILE A 221 -0.45 16.96 -0.44
N SER A 222 -0.69 17.35 0.81
CA SER A 222 0.28 18.10 1.61
C SER A 222 0.26 17.54 3.02
N THR A 223 1.36 16.90 3.43
CA THR A 223 1.43 16.21 4.72
C THR A 223 2.82 16.35 5.34
N ALA A 224 2.86 16.37 6.67
CA ALA A 224 4.12 16.21 7.38
C ALA A 224 4.62 14.77 7.20
N ILE A 225 5.94 14.65 7.05
CA ILE A 225 6.65 13.39 6.91
C ILE A 225 7.90 13.39 7.79
N GLN A 226 8.28 12.21 8.26
CA GLN A 226 9.53 11.97 8.97
C GLN A 226 10.70 11.77 7.99
N GLY A 227 11.84 12.42 8.28
CA GLY A 227 13.09 12.24 7.56
C GLY A 227 13.70 10.86 7.73
N GLY A 228 14.47 10.43 6.75
CA GLY A 228 15.15 9.13 6.72
C GLY A 228 14.26 7.94 6.32
N LEU A 229 12.93 8.11 6.32
CA LEU A 229 11.99 7.13 5.78
C LEU A 229 11.86 7.27 4.27
N GLU A 230 11.53 6.16 3.61
CA GLU A 230 11.26 6.15 2.18
C GLU A 230 9.76 6.04 1.94
N TYR A 231 9.21 7.01 1.21
CA TYR A 231 7.79 7.07 0.87
C TYR A 231 7.59 6.60 -0.56
N ARG A 232 6.54 5.83 -0.80
CA ARG A 232 6.11 5.40 -2.13
C ARG A 232 5.00 6.32 -2.58
N ILE A 233 5.14 6.90 -3.76
CA ILE A 233 4.16 7.78 -4.38
C ILE A 233 3.56 7.01 -5.55
N ALA A 234 2.23 6.91 -5.58
CA ALA A 234 1.51 6.33 -6.70
C ALA A 234 0.67 7.39 -7.37
N VAL A 235 0.76 7.48 -8.70
CA VAL A 235 -0.20 8.21 -9.54
C VAL A 235 -0.93 7.19 -10.40
N ASP A 236 -2.25 7.23 -10.40
CA ASP A 236 -3.14 6.37 -11.21
C ASP A 236 -4.26 7.24 -11.77
N GLY A 237 -5.19 6.68 -12.55
CA GLY A 237 -6.32 7.43 -13.11
C GLY A 237 -7.67 6.99 -12.58
N TYR A 238 -8.52 7.97 -12.24
CA TYR A 238 -9.87 7.73 -11.76
C TYR A 238 -10.66 6.85 -12.75
N GLY A 239 -11.22 5.74 -12.26
CA GLY A 239 -11.98 4.79 -13.09
C GLY A 239 -11.15 4.13 -14.20
N GLY A 240 -9.82 4.09 -14.06
CA GLY A 240 -8.89 3.54 -15.06
C GLY A 240 -8.57 4.51 -16.21
N ALA A 241 -8.78 5.81 -16.02
CA ALA A 241 -8.28 6.85 -16.91
C ALA A 241 -6.76 6.75 -17.09
N PHE A 242 -6.25 7.25 -18.22
CA PHE A 242 -4.82 7.20 -18.53
C PHE A 242 -4.41 8.33 -19.46
N GLY A 243 -3.11 8.56 -19.51
CA GLY A 243 -2.47 9.58 -20.33
C GLY A 243 -1.08 9.89 -19.79
N ASN A 244 -0.61 11.11 -20.03
CA ASN A 244 0.66 11.57 -19.47
C ASN A 244 0.48 12.00 -18.02
N ALA A 245 1.00 11.21 -17.09
CA ALA A 245 1.08 11.55 -15.68
C ALA A 245 2.17 12.60 -15.45
N VAL A 246 1.84 13.65 -14.70
CA VAL A 246 2.79 14.62 -14.17
C VAL A 246 2.74 14.51 -12.65
N LEU A 247 3.90 14.46 -12.00
CA LEU A 247 4.02 14.50 -10.55
C LEU A 247 4.93 15.68 -10.18
N ASN A 248 4.36 16.73 -9.62
CA ASN A 248 5.12 17.81 -9.02
C ASN A 248 5.33 17.49 -7.54
N TYR A 249 6.56 17.67 -7.05
CA TYR A 249 6.87 17.49 -5.64
C TYR A 249 7.67 18.67 -5.10
N ALA A 250 7.40 19.02 -3.85
CA ALA A 250 8.11 20.04 -3.10
C ALA A 250 8.16 19.66 -1.63
N PHE A 251 9.34 19.77 -1.02
CA PHE A 251 9.63 19.41 0.35
C PHE A 251 10.27 20.60 1.06
N ALA A 252 9.68 20.95 2.21
CA ALA A 252 10.19 22.01 3.07
C ALA A 252 10.50 21.43 4.45
N THR A 253 11.74 21.58 4.91
CA THR A 253 12.14 21.15 6.24
C THR A 253 11.40 21.97 7.30
N THR A 254 10.84 21.26 8.28
CA THR A 254 10.17 21.87 9.43
C THR A 254 10.13 20.88 10.58
N ASN A 255 10.04 21.39 11.80
CA ASN A 255 9.87 20.53 12.96
C ASN A 255 8.50 19.86 12.90
N THR A 256 8.49 18.54 13.05
CA THR A 256 7.27 17.75 13.17
C THR A 256 7.31 16.97 14.48
N TYR A 257 6.14 16.64 15.00
CA TYR A 257 5.94 15.80 16.16
C TYR A 257 5.01 14.64 15.82
N SER A 258 5.26 13.50 16.45
CA SER A 258 4.47 12.29 16.28
C SER A 258 3.29 12.29 17.24
N VAL A 259 2.07 12.20 16.70
CA VAL A 259 0.83 12.04 17.47
C VAL A 259 0.24 10.67 17.22
N THR A 260 0.09 9.87 18.28
CA THR A 260 -0.58 8.56 18.24
C THR A 260 -1.97 8.70 18.82
N ILE A 261 -2.98 8.32 18.04
CA ILE A 261 -4.39 8.34 18.43
C ILE A 261 -4.86 6.90 18.63
N THR A 262 -5.47 6.62 19.78
CA THR A 262 -6.15 5.34 20.07
C THR A 262 -7.57 5.58 20.55
N ALA A 263 -8.36 4.50 20.56
CA ALA A 263 -9.72 4.51 21.08
C ALA A 263 -9.98 3.22 21.84
N THR A 264 -10.68 3.33 22.97
CA THR A 264 -11.25 2.17 23.68
C THR A 264 -12.47 1.62 22.93
N ALA A 265 -12.94 0.44 23.31
CA ALA A 265 -14.08 -0.20 22.64
C ALA A 265 -15.38 0.62 22.80
N GLY A 266 -16.20 0.67 21.74
CA GLY A 266 -17.51 1.33 21.74
C GLY A 266 -17.52 2.73 21.11
N GLY A 267 -16.50 3.07 20.34
CA GLY A 267 -16.47 4.31 19.58
C GLY A 267 -15.28 4.40 18.64
N SER A 268 -15.21 5.51 17.93
CA SER A 268 -14.11 5.84 17.00
C SER A 268 -13.68 7.30 17.17
N THR A 269 -12.58 7.68 16.53
CA THR A 269 -12.13 9.06 16.47
C THR A 269 -12.05 9.56 15.04
N LEU A 270 -12.10 10.88 14.87
CA LEU A 270 -11.71 11.58 13.65
C LEU A 270 -10.61 12.61 13.98
N PRO A 271 -9.39 12.50 13.42
CA PRO A 271 -8.89 11.42 12.57
C PRO A 271 -8.97 10.03 13.22
N ALA A 272 -9.01 8.99 12.39
CA ALA A 272 -9.08 7.61 12.84
C ALA A 272 -7.87 7.24 13.72
N PRO A 273 -7.99 6.25 14.62
CA PRO A 273 -6.85 5.75 15.37
C PRO A 273 -5.66 5.41 14.47
N GLY A 274 -4.46 5.83 14.86
CA GLY A 274 -3.27 5.73 14.03
C GLY A 274 -2.13 6.64 14.51
N ARG A 275 -1.00 6.58 13.80
CA ARG A 275 0.15 7.45 14.03
C ARG A 275 0.21 8.51 12.93
N TYR A 276 0.38 9.76 13.33
CA TYR A 276 0.41 10.92 12.46
C TYR A 276 1.64 11.77 12.77
N ASP A 277 2.36 12.19 11.75
CA ASP A 277 3.38 13.24 11.89
C ASP A 277 2.70 14.59 11.63
N ILE A 278 2.86 15.55 12.54
CA ILE A 278 2.18 16.85 12.49
C ILE A 278 3.20 17.97 12.65
N VAL A 279 3.08 19.04 11.87
CA VAL A 279 3.97 20.21 11.96
C VAL A 279 3.85 20.87 13.32
N ALA A 280 4.99 21.17 13.95
CA ALA A 280 5.08 21.86 15.22
C ALA A 280 4.30 23.19 15.21
N GLY A 281 3.52 23.43 16.26
CA GLY A 281 2.66 24.62 16.39
C GLY A 281 1.32 24.53 15.64
N SER A 282 1.06 23.46 14.88
CA SER A 282 -0.25 23.26 14.24
C SER A 282 -1.32 22.92 15.27
N THR A 283 -2.56 23.25 14.95
CA THR A 283 -3.72 22.84 15.74
C THR A 283 -4.32 21.56 15.15
N LEU A 284 -4.33 20.48 15.94
CA LEU A 284 -5.04 19.23 15.64
C LEU A 284 -6.41 19.27 16.31
N THR A 285 -7.48 19.02 15.55
CA THR A 285 -8.83 18.83 16.09
C THR A 285 -9.21 17.36 16.02
N LEU A 286 -9.68 16.83 17.15
CA LEU A 286 -10.07 15.44 17.35
C LEU A 286 -11.55 15.40 17.72
N THR A 287 -12.33 14.56 17.05
CA THR A 287 -13.72 14.29 17.42
C THR A 287 -13.83 12.85 17.88
N ALA A 288 -14.44 12.62 19.04
CA ALA A 288 -14.83 11.28 19.48
C ALA A 288 -16.27 11.00 19.03
N ASN A 289 -16.48 9.85 18.42
CA ASN A 289 -17.75 9.40 17.87
C ASN A 289 -18.17 8.10 18.58
N PRO A 290 -18.95 8.19 19.67
CA PRO A 290 -19.47 7.00 20.36
C PRO A 290 -20.42 6.20 19.48
N GLU A 291 -20.39 4.87 19.62
CA GLU A 291 -21.43 4.00 19.07
C GLU A 291 -22.74 4.15 19.85
N ALA A 292 -23.86 3.66 19.29
CA ALA A 292 -25.22 3.91 19.79
C ALA A 292 -25.48 3.52 21.26
N THR A 293 -24.69 2.62 21.85
CA THR A 293 -24.84 2.16 23.25
C THR A 293 -23.73 2.67 24.18
N TYR A 294 -22.90 3.58 23.69
CA TYR A 294 -21.76 4.13 24.42
C TYR A 294 -21.86 5.65 24.51
N VAL A 295 -21.20 6.20 25.51
CA VAL A 295 -20.97 7.63 25.68
C VAL A 295 -19.48 7.89 25.69
N PHE A 296 -19.08 9.06 25.19
CA PHE A 296 -17.71 9.51 25.31
C PHE A 296 -17.40 9.78 26.78
N SER A 297 -16.38 9.10 27.34
CA SER A 297 -16.01 9.21 28.75
C SER A 297 -14.82 10.13 29.02
N GLY A 298 -14.22 10.71 27.97
CA GLY A 298 -13.11 11.66 28.08
C GLY A 298 -11.86 11.24 27.29
N TRP A 299 -10.95 12.19 27.12
CA TRP A 299 -9.65 11.99 26.50
C TRP A 299 -8.58 11.68 27.57
N THR A 300 -7.72 10.71 27.31
CA THR A 300 -6.56 10.36 28.16
C THR A 300 -5.28 10.35 27.33
N GLY A 301 -4.11 10.15 27.97
CA GLY A 301 -2.83 10.01 27.27
C GLY A 301 -1.68 10.78 27.91
N SER A 302 -0.79 11.34 27.07
CA SER A 302 0.46 11.98 27.50
C SER A 302 0.30 13.29 28.28
N LEU A 303 -0.90 13.86 28.30
CA LEU A 303 -1.21 15.13 28.98
C LEU A 303 -2.53 15.01 29.75
N ASN A 304 -2.75 15.94 30.69
CA ASN A 304 -4.10 16.19 31.20
C ASN A 304 -4.89 16.93 30.13
N LEU A 305 -5.71 16.21 29.38
CA LEU A 305 -6.46 16.74 28.25
C LEU A 305 -7.82 17.31 28.71
N PRO A 306 -8.30 18.40 28.09
CA PRO A 306 -9.67 18.87 28.27
C PRO A 306 -10.69 17.77 27.92
N ALA A 307 -11.86 17.81 28.56
CA ALA A 307 -12.96 16.90 28.27
C ALA A 307 -13.79 17.31 27.03
N ASP A 308 -13.38 18.37 26.33
CA ASP A 308 -14.09 18.90 25.16
C ASP A 308 -14.17 17.86 24.04
N ASN A 309 -15.32 17.81 23.36
CA ASN A 309 -15.50 17.02 22.15
C ASN A 309 -16.30 17.86 21.14
N PRO A 310 -15.68 18.38 20.06
CA PRO A 310 -14.31 18.12 19.62
C PRO A 310 -13.21 18.71 20.51
N LEU A 311 -12.07 18.02 20.62
CA LEU A 311 -10.85 18.46 21.30
C LEU A 311 -9.91 19.14 20.32
N SER A 312 -9.41 20.34 20.64
CA SER A 312 -8.40 21.03 19.83
C SER A 312 -7.09 21.21 20.60
N LEU A 313 -5.98 20.79 20.00
CA LEU A 313 -4.65 20.80 20.62
C LEU A 313 -3.62 21.45 19.72
N VAL A 314 -2.78 22.32 20.29
CA VAL A 314 -1.56 22.80 19.61
C VAL A 314 -0.44 21.79 19.82
N ILE A 315 0.12 21.26 18.74
CA ILE A 315 1.12 20.21 18.78
C ILE A 315 2.53 20.78 18.96
N ASN A 316 3.06 20.69 20.18
CA ASN A 316 4.38 21.20 20.56
C ASN A 316 5.34 20.11 21.08
N GLY A 317 4.97 18.84 20.90
CA GLY A 317 5.72 17.67 21.36
C GLY A 317 5.06 16.40 20.86
N ASP A 318 5.75 15.27 21.00
CA ASP A 318 5.17 13.96 20.71
C ASP A 318 4.06 13.65 21.72
N LEU A 319 2.92 13.16 21.23
CA LEU A 319 1.73 12.89 22.05
C LEU A 319 1.15 11.51 21.77
N THR A 320 0.65 10.88 22.82
CA THR A 320 -0.31 9.77 22.73
C THR A 320 -1.64 10.26 23.29
N ILE A 321 -2.73 10.06 22.56
CA ILE A 321 -4.08 10.49 22.91
C ILE A 321 -5.02 9.29 22.74
N GLU A 322 -5.83 9.01 23.76
CA GLU A 322 -6.79 7.91 23.74
C GLU A 322 -8.21 8.44 24.00
N ALA A 323 -9.16 8.06 23.15
CA ALA A 323 -10.58 8.30 23.38
C ALA A 323 -11.18 7.20 24.28
N GLY A 324 -11.69 7.60 25.44
CA GLY A 324 -12.47 6.74 26.32
C GLY A 324 -13.94 6.68 25.89
N PHE A 325 -14.48 5.47 25.84
CA PHE A 325 -15.91 5.20 25.65
C PHE A 325 -16.40 4.28 26.77
N ALA A 326 -17.50 4.69 27.42
CA ALA A 326 -18.15 3.92 28.45
C ALA A 326 -19.55 3.51 28.00
N VAL A 327 -20.04 2.36 28.47
CA VAL A 327 -21.42 1.95 28.20
C VAL A 327 -22.36 3.03 28.74
N ALA A 328 -23.33 3.44 27.92
CA ALA A 328 -24.35 4.38 28.33
C ALA A 328 -25.15 3.81 29.51
N ALA A 329 -25.06 4.45 30.67
CA ALA A 329 -25.84 4.06 31.84
C ALA A 329 -27.30 4.47 31.65
N HIS A 330 -28.21 3.53 31.87
CA HIS A 330 -29.65 3.75 31.82
C HIS A 330 -30.24 3.37 33.19
N SER A 331 -30.01 4.22 34.19
CA SER A 331 -30.50 4.05 35.55
C SER A 331 -31.24 5.31 35.96
N ASP A 332 -32.42 5.14 36.53
CA ASP A 332 -33.18 6.23 37.13
C ASP A 332 -33.61 5.83 38.53
N ASP A 333 -33.17 6.59 39.52
CA ASP A 333 -33.59 6.49 40.91
C ASP A 333 -34.67 7.54 41.24
N PHE A 334 -35.05 8.38 40.27
CA PHE A 334 -36.06 9.44 40.39
C PHE A 334 -35.72 10.55 41.39
N GLU A 335 -34.49 10.60 41.91
CA GLU A 335 -34.07 11.58 42.91
C GLU A 335 -33.92 13.00 42.34
N THR A 336 -34.02 13.17 41.01
CA THR A 336 -34.18 14.49 40.39
C THR A 336 -35.50 15.16 40.74
N GLY A 337 -36.47 14.42 41.31
CA GLY A 337 -37.80 14.92 41.65
C GLY A 337 -38.72 15.06 40.44
N ASP A 338 -38.28 14.59 39.27
CA ASP A 338 -39.03 14.59 38.01
C ASP A 338 -38.59 13.40 37.12
N PHE A 339 -39.08 13.37 35.88
CA PHE A 339 -38.72 12.33 34.88
C PHE A 339 -37.66 12.80 33.87
N SER A 340 -36.79 13.75 34.25
CA SER A 340 -35.83 14.35 33.31
C SER A 340 -34.52 13.56 33.16
N ASN A 341 -34.22 12.64 34.07
CA ASN A 341 -32.98 11.86 34.07
C ASN A 341 -32.90 10.88 32.89
N LEU A 342 -34.03 10.28 32.50
CA LEU A 342 -34.14 9.42 31.30
C LEU A 342 -35.35 9.84 30.43
N PRO A 343 -35.35 9.52 29.12
CA PRO A 343 -36.41 9.89 28.20
C PRO A 343 -37.66 8.99 28.35
N TRP A 344 -38.29 9.07 29.52
CA TRP A 344 -39.51 8.32 29.81
C TRP A 344 -40.67 8.78 28.93
N THR A 345 -41.44 7.80 28.46
CA THR A 345 -42.72 8.03 27.79
C THR A 345 -43.82 7.34 28.58
N PHE A 346 -44.99 7.96 28.62
CA PHE A 346 -46.10 7.50 29.44
C PHE A 346 -47.31 7.17 28.58
N GLY A 347 -48.11 6.21 29.02
CA GLY A 347 -49.33 5.78 28.34
C GLY A 347 -50.35 5.18 29.29
N GLY A 348 -51.48 4.76 28.75
CA GLY A 348 -52.60 4.23 29.53
C GLY A 348 -53.59 5.31 29.97
N ASN A 349 -54.38 4.97 30.99
CA ASN A 349 -55.51 5.75 31.48
C ASN A 349 -55.12 6.74 32.58
N GLN A 350 -54.00 6.53 33.28
CA GLN A 350 -53.58 7.35 34.42
C GLN A 350 -52.15 7.83 34.23
N PRO A 351 -51.80 9.03 34.74
CA PRO A 351 -50.44 9.54 34.67
C PRO A 351 -49.53 8.78 35.64
N TRP A 352 -48.23 8.87 35.36
CA TRP A 352 -47.20 8.61 36.36
C TRP A 352 -46.78 9.93 36.99
N GLU A 353 -46.51 9.90 38.29
CA GLU A 353 -46.05 11.03 39.08
C GLU A 353 -44.84 10.66 39.93
N ILE A 354 -44.04 11.66 40.30
CA ILE A 354 -43.02 11.50 41.33
C ILE A 354 -43.67 11.68 42.69
N THR A 355 -43.41 10.75 43.61
CA THR A 355 -43.91 10.78 44.98
C THR A 355 -42.77 10.60 45.98
N ASP A 356 -42.89 11.22 47.14
CA ASP A 356 -42.02 11.03 48.30
C ASP A 356 -42.57 9.98 49.29
N ALA A 357 -43.71 9.36 48.96
CA ALA A 357 -44.36 8.36 49.78
C ALA A 357 -43.91 6.95 49.38
N GLU A 358 -43.49 6.15 50.37
CA GLU A 358 -43.23 4.72 50.21
C GLU A 358 -42.13 4.39 49.17
N ALA A 359 -41.17 5.29 48.95
CA ALA A 359 -40.01 5.05 48.10
C ALA A 359 -39.17 3.88 48.62
N PHE A 360 -38.71 3.01 47.72
CA PHE A 360 -37.88 1.84 48.09
C PHE A 360 -36.48 2.25 48.58
N GLY A 361 -35.89 3.24 47.92
CA GLY A 361 -34.64 3.89 48.31
C GLY A 361 -34.72 5.38 47.99
N GLY A 362 -33.92 6.20 48.68
CA GLY A 362 -33.92 7.65 48.47
C GLY A 362 -35.16 8.36 49.05
N THR A 363 -35.47 9.52 48.47
CA THR A 363 -36.63 10.35 48.82
C THR A 363 -37.79 10.10 47.87
N TYR A 364 -37.52 9.93 46.59
CA TYR A 364 -38.52 9.95 45.53
C TYR A 364 -38.67 8.59 44.85
N ALA A 365 -39.86 8.32 44.31
CA ALA A 365 -40.14 7.18 43.45
C ALA A 365 -41.17 7.54 42.39
N ALA A 366 -41.14 6.83 41.26
CA ALA A 366 -42.20 6.91 40.26
C ALA A 366 -43.42 6.09 40.70
N ARG A 367 -44.60 6.69 40.68
CA ARG A 367 -45.87 6.03 41.03
C ARG A 367 -46.92 6.23 39.94
N SER A 368 -47.57 5.14 39.57
CA SER A 368 -48.80 5.16 38.77
C SER A 368 -49.94 5.84 39.52
N GLY A 369 -50.75 6.64 38.85
CA GLY A 369 -52.07 7.03 39.35
C GLY A 369 -52.99 5.82 39.59
N PRO A 370 -54.06 5.97 40.38
CA PRO A 370 -54.97 4.88 40.72
C PRO A 370 -55.73 4.37 39.49
N ILE A 371 -55.57 3.09 39.18
CA ILE A 371 -56.27 2.40 38.08
C ILE A 371 -57.44 1.57 38.63
N GLY A 372 -58.57 1.59 37.94
CA GLY A 372 -59.73 0.73 38.23
C GLY A 372 -59.85 -0.45 37.27
N ASP A 373 -61.03 -1.08 37.27
CA ASP A 373 -61.35 -2.22 36.40
C ASP A 373 -61.02 -1.94 34.93
N ASN A 374 -60.28 -2.85 34.30
CA ASN A 374 -59.86 -2.78 32.90
C ASN A 374 -59.07 -1.52 32.51
N GLN A 375 -58.48 -0.81 33.47
CA GLN A 375 -57.59 0.32 33.19
C GLN A 375 -56.11 -0.10 33.27
N THR A 376 -55.26 0.62 32.57
CA THR A 376 -53.80 0.45 32.64
C THR A 376 -53.11 1.79 32.85
N SER A 377 -51.89 1.73 33.38
CA SER A 377 -50.96 2.85 33.42
C SER A 377 -49.59 2.31 32.99
N ALA A 378 -48.90 3.03 32.11
CA ALA A 378 -47.67 2.55 31.50
C ALA A 378 -46.58 3.61 31.53
N MET A 379 -45.37 3.18 31.89
CA MET A 379 -44.14 3.94 31.83
C MET A 379 -43.15 3.15 30.97
N LEU A 380 -42.63 3.78 29.93
CA LEU A 380 -41.83 3.13 28.90
C LEU A 380 -40.53 3.90 28.70
N LEU A 381 -39.41 3.18 28.77
CA LEU A 381 -38.10 3.67 28.32
C LEU A 381 -37.79 3.00 26.99
N SER A 382 -37.67 3.81 25.93
CA SER A 382 -37.28 3.34 24.60
C SER A 382 -35.94 3.96 24.23
N GLY A 383 -35.01 3.14 23.74
CA GLY A 383 -33.66 3.58 23.42
C GLY A 383 -32.82 2.46 22.81
N ASN A 384 -31.57 2.77 22.50
CA ASN A 384 -30.60 1.78 22.05
C ASN A 384 -29.95 1.13 23.27
N PHE A 385 -30.44 -0.06 23.62
CA PHE A 385 -29.88 -0.85 24.72
C PHE A 385 -28.96 -1.94 24.19
N ARG A 386 -27.95 -2.26 24.99
CA ARG A 386 -27.18 -3.49 24.78
C ARG A 386 -27.97 -4.67 25.32
N ALA A 387 -27.85 -5.83 24.67
CA ALA A 387 -28.38 -7.08 25.20
C ALA A 387 -27.81 -7.34 26.61
N GLY A 388 -28.68 -7.62 27.57
CA GLY A 388 -28.31 -7.77 28.97
C GLY A 388 -29.54 -7.88 29.87
N MET A 389 -29.29 -7.92 31.18
CA MET A 389 -30.33 -7.93 32.19
C MET A 389 -30.67 -6.50 32.60
N GLY A 390 -31.92 -6.09 32.38
CA GLY A 390 -32.49 -4.92 33.05
C GLY A 390 -33.11 -5.35 34.38
N THR A 391 -32.98 -4.53 35.41
CA THR A 391 -33.59 -4.76 36.72
C THR A 391 -34.34 -3.51 37.15
N PHE A 392 -35.48 -3.68 37.80
CA PHE A 392 -36.24 -2.60 38.40
C PHE A 392 -36.77 -3.08 39.76
N ASP A 393 -36.75 -2.20 40.74
CA ASP A 393 -37.46 -2.42 42.00
C ASP A 393 -38.92 -2.00 41.81
N VAL A 394 -39.85 -2.87 42.16
CA VAL A 394 -41.29 -2.60 42.04
C VAL A 394 -42.00 -2.93 43.33
N ARG A 395 -42.91 -2.04 43.73
CA ARG A 395 -43.88 -2.30 44.77
C ARG A 395 -45.27 -2.22 44.17
N VAL A 396 -46.07 -3.26 44.39
CA VAL A 396 -47.48 -3.27 44.02
C VAL A 396 -48.28 -2.93 45.27
N SER A 397 -49.14 -1.92 45.18
CA SER A 397 -50.16 -1.65 46.19
C SER A 397 -51.48 -2.15 45.62
N THR A 398 -52.06 -3.17 46.25
CA THR A 398 -53.40 -3.64 45.93
C THR A 398 -54.37 -3.17 47.02
N GLU A 399 -55.67 -3.14 46.71
CA GLU A 399 -56.67 -2.79 47.70
C GLU A 399 -56.64 -3.81 48.85
N GLY A 400 -56.85 -3.34 50.08
CA GLY A 400 -57.05 -4.25 51.20
C GLY A 400 -58.27 -5.15 50.92
N ASP A 401 -58.07 -6.46 51.11
CA ASP A 401 -59.09 -7.53 51.08
C ASP A 401 -59.46 -8.18 49.74
N TRP A 402 -58.76 -7.92 48.62
CA TRP A 402 -59.20 -8.40 47.29
C TRP A 402 -58.32 -9.42 46.55
N ASP A 403 -57.13 -9.78 47.06
CA ASP A 403 -56.27 -10.81 46.44
C ASP A 403 -55.91 -11.92 47.45
N PHE A 404 -56.62 -13.05 47.40
CA PHE A 404 -56.33 -14.28 48.16
C PHE A 404 -55.58 -15.32 47.32
#